data_AF-A0A016WNG0-F1
#
_entry.id   AF-A0A016WNG0-F1
#
_cell.length_a   1.000
_cell.length_b   1.000
_cell.length_c   1.000
_cell.angle_alpha   90.00
_cell.angle_beta   90.00
_cell.angle_gamma   90.00
#
_symmetry.space_group_name_H-M   'P 1'
#
loop_
_entity.id
_entity.type
_entity.pdbx_description
1 polymer ?
#
loop_
_entity_poly.entity_id
_entity_poly.type
_entity_poly.pdbx_seq_one_letter_code
_entity_poly.pdbx_strand_id
1 'polypeptide(L)' 'MLQFYEIFASSADSLPIREIGQPEDIANVIAFLADRRASRYIIGQTIIADGGSMLVTASDVTAFGDEFH' A
#
# COMPACT_ATOMS: atom_id res chain seq x y z
N MET A 1 7.30 -17.32 6.39
CA MET A 1 6.88 -15.93 6.70
C MET A 1 7.73 -14.93 5.94
N LEU A 2 9.06 -14.92 6.08
CA LEU A 2 9.95 -14.00 5.35
C LEU A 2 9.92 -14.19 3.83
N GLN A 3 9.84 -15.42 3.33
CA GLN A 3 9.86 -15.70 1.89
C GLN A 3 8.69 -15.07 1.10
N PHE A 4 7.50 -14.98 1.71
CA PHE A 4 6.36 -14.32 1.08
C PHE A 4 6.62 -12.81 0.90
N TYR A 5 7.15 -12.16 1.93
CA TYR A 5 7.45 -10.73 1.92
C TYR A 5 8.52 -10.38 0.87
N GLU A 6 9.57 -11.20 0.76
CA GLU A 6 10.60 -11.01 -0.28
C GLU A 6 10.00 -11.12 -1.69
N ILE A 7 9.17 -12.14 -1.94
CA ILE A 7 8.50 -12.31 -3.24
C ILE A 7 7.56 -11.14 -3.52
N PHE A 8 6.78 -10.72 -2.52
CA PHE A 8 5.82 -9.64 -2.66
C PHE A 8 6.48 -8.29 -2.96
N ALA A 9 7.64 -8.01 -2.35
CA ALA A 9 8.45 -6.82 -2.63
C ALA A 9 9.27 -6.91 -3.92
N SER A 10 9.49 -8.11 -4.46
CA SER A 10 10.37 -8.30 -5.63
C SER A 10 9.80 -7.77 -6.95
N SER A 11 8.48 -7.55 -7.04
CA SER A 11 7.80 -7.09 -8.25
C SER A 11 7.09 -5.75 -8.04
N ALA A 12 7.25 -4.83 -9.01
CA ALA A 12 6.46 -3.59 -9.05
C ALA A 12 4.99 -3.86 -9.41
N ASP A 13 4.72 -5.02 -10.02
CA ASP A 13 3.37 -5.49 -10.37
C ASP A 13 2.66 -6.16 -9.16
N SER A 14 3.25 -6.11 -7.97
CA SER A 14 2.59 -6.52 -6.72
C SER A 14 2.74 -5.46 -5.64
N LEU A 15 3.93 -4.85 -5.57
CA LEU A 15 4.24 -3.78 -4.64
C LEU A 15 5.06 -2.70 -5.36
N PRO A 16 4.43 -1.64 -5.89
CA PRO A 16 5.10 -0.60 -6.67
C PRO A 16 6.32 0.04 -5.97
N ILE A 17 6.25 0.21 -4.64
CA ILE A 17 7.37 0.75 -3.85
C ILE A 17 8.52 -0.24 -3.67
N ARG A 18 8.30 -1.54 -3.91
CA ARG A 18 9.29 -2.64 -3.84
C ARG A 18 9.97 -2.81 -2.48
N GLU A 19 9.34 -2.28 -1.44
CA GLU A 19 9.83 -2.30 -0.07
C GLU A 19 8.68 -2.66 0.87
N ILE A 20 8.92 -3.58 1.81
CA ILE A 20 7.92 -3.97 2.78
C ILE A 20 7.73 -2.84 3.78
N GLY A 21 6.49 -2.35 3.86
CA GLY A 21 6.10 -1.33 4.82
C GLY A 21 6.43 -1.74 6.24
N GLN A 22 6.96 -0.78 6.98
CA GLN A 22 7.26 -0.89 8.40
C GLN A 22 6.17 -0.18 9.22
N PRO A 23 6.02 -0.50 10.52
CA PRO A 23 5.08 0.19 11.39
C PRO A 23 5.25 1.72 11.37
N GLU A 24 6.48 2.21 11.18
CA GLU A 24 6.84 3.62 11.10
C GLU A 24 6.19 4.33 9.91
N ASP A 25 5.97 3.64 8.80
CA ASP A 25 5.34 4.24 7.61
C ASP A 25 3.90 4.67 7.93
N ILE A 26 3.17 3.84 8.67
CA ILE A 26 1.81 4.15 9.14
C ILE A 26 1.86 5.19 10.27
N ALA A 27 2.81 5.08 11.20
CA ALA A 27 2.97 6.05 12.28
C ALA A 27 3.23 7.48 11.74
N ASN A 28 4.04 7.61 10.70
CA ASN A 28 4.33 8.87 10.04
C ASN A 28 3.09 9.46 9.35
N VAL A 29 2.27 8.63 8.70
CA VAL A 29 0.98 9.08 8.13
C VAL A 29 0.05 9.58 9.22
N ILE A 30 -0.06 8.85 10.34
CA ILE A 30 -0.87 9.27 11.49
C ILE A 30 -0.35 10.59 12.06
N ALA A 31 0.97 10.74 12.24
CA ALA A 31 1.58 11.96 12.75
C ALA A 31 1.27 13.17 11.85
N PHE A 32 1.36 13.00 10.52
CA PHE A 32 0.96 14.02 9.56
C PHE A 32 -0.53 14.41 9.70
N LEU A 33 -1.42 13.43 9.84
CA LEU A 33 -2.86 13.69 10.00
C LEU A 33 -3.21 14.33 11.35
N ALA A 34 -2.44 14.05 12.39
CA ALA A 34 -2.58 14.68 13.70
C ALA A 34 -2.12 16.16 13.67
N ASP A 35 -1.13 16.51 12.84
CA ASP A 35 -0.71 17.90 12.66
C ASP A 35 -1.72 18.70 11.83
N ARG A 36 -2.62 19.40 12.53
CA ARG A 36 -3.63 20.25 11.91
C ARG A 36 -3.04 21.43 11.13
N ARG A 37 -1.79 21.85 11.35
CA ARG A 37 -1.17 22.89 10.50
C ARG A 37 -0.90 22.34 9.10
N ALA A 38 -0.40 21.11 9.02
CA ALA A 38 -0.06 20.43 7.77
C ALA A 38 -1.29 19.85 7.04
N SER A 39 -2.27 19.31 7.78
CA SER A 39 -3.35 18.48 7.21
C SER A 39 -4.76 19.05 7.36
N ARG A 40 -4.93 20.34 7.71
CA ARG A 40 -6.26 20.93 8.08
C ARG A 40 -7.42 20.63 7.13
N TYR A 41 -7.15 20.48 5.83
CA TYR A 41 -8.16 20.34 4.78
C TYR A 41 -8.50 18.88 4.44
N ILE A 42 -7.80 17.91 5.03
CA ILE A 42 -8.10 16.49 4.89
C ILE A 42 -9.08 16.12 6.00
N ILE A 43 -10.35 15.97 5.64
CA ILE A 43 -11.45 15.67 6.58
C ILE A 43 -12.37 14.61 5.99
N GLY A 44 -12.73 13.61 6.81
CA GLY A 44 -13.65 12.54 6.43
C GLY A 44 -13.14 11.64 5.30
N GLN A 45 -11.83 11.63 5.05
CA GLN A 45 -11.21 10.81 4.01
C GLN A 45 -10.61 9.54 4.60
N THR A 46 -10.70 8.46 3.83
CA THR A 46 -9.92 7.24 4.06
C THR A 46 -8.61 7.37 3.29
N ILE A 47 -7.48 7.28 3.98
CA ILE A 47 -6.15 7.31 3.36
C ILE A 47 -5.61 5.89 3.24
N ILE A 48 -5.18 5.53 2.04
CA ILE A 48 -4.51 4.26 1.75
C ILE A 48 -3.00 4.51 1.77
N ALA A 49 -2.30 3.77 2.64
CA ALA A 49 -0.85 3.79 2.77
C ALA A 49 -0.32 2.35 2.71
N ASP A 50 -0.13 1.84 1.50
CA ASP A 50 0.12 0.42 1.22
C ASP A 50 1.24 0.18 0.19
N GLY A 51 2.04 1.21 -0.11
CA GLY A 51 3.08 1.12 -1.12
C GLY A 51 2.57 0.97 -2.56
N GLY A 52 1.27 1.19 -2.81
CA GLY A 52 0.63 1.12 -4.12
C GLY A 52 0.04 -0.25 -4.47
N SER A 53 0.02 -1.21 -3.55
CA SER A 53 -0.45 -2.58 -3.82
C SER A 53 -1.91 -2.66 -4.31
N MET A 54 -2.79 -1.80 -3.79
CA MET A 54 -4.20 -1.73 -4.17
C MET A 54 -4.38 -1.22 -5.60
N LEU A 55 -3.48 -0.37 -6.10
CA LEU A 55 -3.56 0.12 -7.48
C LEU A 55 -3.34 -1.03 -8.46
N VAL A 56 -2.36 -1.87 -8.18
CA VAL A 56 -2.04 -3.01 -9.04
C VAL A 56 -3.14 -4.08 -8.97
N THR A 57 -3.63 -4.35 -7.76
CA THR A 57 -4.74 -5.29 -7.56
C THR A 57 -6.00 -4.86 -8.30
N ALA A 58 -6.26 -3.55 -8.40
CA ALA A 58 -7.41 -3.01 -9.11
C ALA A 58 -7.21 -2.90 -10.64
N SER A 59 -5.97 -2.74 -11.13
CA SER A 59 -5.67 -2.65 -12.56
C SER A 59 -5.58 -4.00 -13.24
N ASP A 60 -5.13 -5.03 -12.52
CA ASP A 60 -4.91 -6.36 -13.08
C ASP A 60 -6.16 -7.22 -12.96
N VAL A 61 -7.12 -7.00 -13.86
CA VAL A 61 -8.34 -7.82 -13.99
C VAL A 61 -8.00 -9.31 -14.24
N THR A 62 -6.80 -9.61 -14.73
CA THR A 62 -6.28 -10.97 -14.97
C THR A 62 -5.58 -11.60 -13.77
N ALA A 63 -5.24 -10.84 -12.70
CA ALA A 63 -4.56 -11.41 -11.52
C ALA A 63 -5.41 -12.42 -10.74
N PHE A 64 -6.73 -12.43 -10.95
CA PHE A 64 -7.68 -13.43 -10.42
C PHE A 64 -8.19 -14.41 -11.49
N GLY A 65 -7.67 -14.36 -12.72
CA GLY A 65 -8.31 -14.93 -13.91
C GLY A 65 -7.82 -16.30 -14.41
N ASP A 66 -6.63 -16.75 -14.03
CA ASP A 66 -6.01 -17.93 -14.68
C ASP A 66 -5.85 -19.17 -13.76
N GLU A 67 -6.24 -19.10 -12.47
CA GLU A 67 -6.17 -20.25 -11.54
C GLU A 67 -7.52 -20.98 -11.31
N PHE A 68 -8.61 -20.54 -11.94
CA PHE A 68 -9.92 -21.23 -11.90
C PHE A 68 -10.33 -21.83 -13.27
N HIS A 69 -9.35 -22.25 -14.07
CA HIS A 69 -9.53 -23.13 -15.22
C HIS A 69 -8.88 -24.50 -15.01
#